data_AF-A0AAU4JU36-F1
#
_entry.id   AF-A0AAU4JU36-F1
#
_cell.length_a   1.000
_cell.length_b   1.000
_cell.length_c   1.000
_cell.angle_alpha   90.00
_cell.angle_beta   90.00
_cell.angle_gamma   90.00
#
_symmetry.space_group_name_H-M   'P 1'
#
loop_
_entity.id
_entity.type
_entity.pdbx_description
1 polymer ?
#
loop_
_entity_poly.entity_id
_entity_poly.type
_entity_poly.pdbx_seq_one_letter_code
_entity_poly.pdbx_strand_id
1 'polypeptide(L)'
;MGYSFEHVDLPEPAATARAHAEACMDLNGSCGNCPQCYDEYSSLAAGYQFALNIAGMGFCRERMRWAGMTYQATPEPFPDWPFDSVDDWRNDQRRRDAYKEAERAAAAQTSPGKVGIPEFKLTSNGPWVVGETEIEQALILYDASPTSLRAEWEADELWVTWLNWLRETRTRGGFTVS
;
A
#
# COMPACT_ATOMS: atom_id res chain seq x y z
N MET A 1 -0.15 -16.84 3.29
CA MET A 1 -0.33 -15.44 3.69
C MET A 1 0.86 -14.68 3.12
N GLY A 2 0.63 -13.69 2.27
CA GLY A 2 1.65 -12.92 1.55
C GLY A 2 1.32 -11.43 1.62
N TYR A 3 2.18 -10.60 1.07
CA TYR A 3 2.00 -9.16 0.91
C TYR A 3 1.64 -8.87 -0.54
N SER A 4 0.57 -8.11 -0.74
CA SER A 4 0.17 -7.55 -2.01
C SER A 4 0.37 -6.04 -1.96
N PHE A 5 1.06 -5.50 -2.97
CA PHE A 5 1.28 -4.08 -3.16
C PHE A 5 0.60 -3.65 -4.44
N GLU A 6 -0.13 -2.55 -4.42
CA GLU A 6 -0.76 -1.99 -5.62
C GLU A 6 -0.45 -0.51 -5.74
N HIS A 7 -0.25 0.00 -6.96
CA HIS A 7 -0.15 1.45 -7.17
C HIS A 7 -1.35 2.19 -6.58
N VAL A 8 -1.09 3.29 -5.86
CA VAL A 8 -2.15 4.19 -5.40
C VAL A 8 -2.89 4.77 -6.60
N ASP A 9 -2.15 5.32 -7.56
CA ASP A 9 -2.70 5.88 -8.80
C ASP A 9 -2.64 4.86 -9.93
N LEU A 10 -3.74 4.13 -10.09
CA LEU A 10 -3.96 3.27 -11.25
C LEU A 10 -4.25 4.12 -12.49
N PRO A 11 -3.76 3.73 -13.68
CA PRO A 11 -4.17 4.37 -14.92
C PRO A 11 -5.57 3.90 -15.36
N GLU A 12 -6.22 4.65 -16.25
CA GLU A 12 -7.41 4.17 -16.93
C GLU A 12 -7.07 2.99 -17.88
N PRO A 13 -7.94 1.97 -18.00
CA PRO A 13 -9.28 1.86 -17.38
C PRO A 13 -9.29 1.24 -15.97
N ALA A 14 -8.13 0.87 -15.41
CA ALA A 14 -8.05 0.18 -14.12
C ALA A 14 -8.58 1.02 -12.94
N ALA A 15 -8.35 2.34 -12.96
CA ALA A 15 -8.89 3.26 -11.94
C ALA A 15 -10.42 3.25 -11.89
N THR A 16 -11.08 3.39 -13.05
CA THR A 16 -12.55 3.30 -13.14
C THR A 16 -13.06 1.94 -12.66
N ALA A 17 -12.41 0.84 -13.06
CA ALA A 17 -12.78 -0.49 -12.63
C ALA A 17 -12.64 -0.68 -11.10
N ARG A 18 -11.57 -0.16 -10.48
CA ARG A 18 -11.39 -0.16 -9.03
C ARG A 18 -12.52 0.57 -8.32
N ALA A 19 -12.83 1.80 -8.75
CA ALA A 19 -13.91 2.59 -8.15
C ALA A 19 -15.28 1.87 -8.25
N HIS A 20 -15.56 1.20 -9.37
CA HIS A 20 -16.78 0.42 -9.54
C HIS A 20 -16.81 -0.82 -8.64
N ALA A 21 -15.70 -1.55 -8.52
CA ALA A 21 -15.58 -2.70 -7.63
C ALA A 21 -15.75 -2.30 -6.16
N GLU A 22 -15.10 -1.22 -5.72
CA GLU A 22 -15.23 -0.66 -4.37
C GLU A 22 -16.68 -0.24 -4.06
N ALA A 23 -17.33 0.49 -4.97
CA ALA A 23 -18.74 0.86 -4.81
C ALA A 23 -19.67 -0.36 -4.75
N CYS A 24 -19.34 -1.44 -5.46
CA CYS A 24 -20.09 -2.69 -5.36
C CYS A 24 -19.86 -3.39 -4.00
N MET A 25 -18.62 -3.39 -3.50
CA MET A 25 -18.28 -3.94 -2.19
C MET A 25 -18.91 -3.15 -1.04
N ASP A 26 -18.98 -1.82 -1.14
CA ASP A 26 -19.71 -0.96 -0.19
C ASP A 26 -21.19 -1.36 -0.06
N LEU A 27 -21.76 -1.89 -1.15
CA LEU A 27 -23.13 -2.42 -1.19
C LEU A 27 -23.19 -3.91 -0.86
N ASN A 28 -22.13 -4.50 -0.30
CA ASN A 28 -22.01 -5.92 0.00
C ASN A 28 -22.29 -6.80 -1.24
N GLY A 29 -21.73 -6.43 -2.39
CA GLY A 29 -21.90 -7.14 -3.66
C GLY A 29 -23.26 -6.98 -4.33
N SER A 30 -24.17 -6.15 -3.78
CA SER A 30 -25.55 -6.00 -4.26
C SER A 30 -25.68 -5.14 -5.53
N CYS A 31 -24.57 -4.80 -6.21
CA CYS A 31 -24.59 -3.99 -7.43
C CYS A 31 -25.09 -4.74 -8.69
N GLY A 32 -25.43 -6.03 -8.57
CA GLY A 32 -25.91 -6.86 -9.69
C GLY A 32 -24.83 -7.37 -10.64
N ASN A 33 -23.61 -6.83 -10.55
CA ASN A 33 -22.45 -7.19 -11.38
C ASN A 33 -21.33 -7.90 -10.60
N CYS A 34 -21.55 -8.22 -9.32
CA CYS A 34 -20.61 -9.02 -8.52
C CYS A 34 -20.73 -10.51 -8.89
N PRO A 35 -19.63 -11.27 -9.07
CA PRO A 35 -18.22 -10.89 -8.89
C PRO A 35 -17.53 -10.32 -10.14
N GLN A 36 -18.22 -10.24 -11.29
CA GLN A 36 -17.63 -9.84 -12.57
C GLN A 36 -16.90 -8.48 -12.53
N CYS A 37 -17.43 -7.50 -11.78
CA CYS A 37 -16.76 -6.21 -11.60
C CYS A 37 -15.40 -6.33 -10.88
N TYR A 38 -15.27 -7.28 -9.95
CA TYR A 38 -14.01 -7.53 -9.24
C TYR A 38 -13.02 -8.30 -10.12
N ASP A 39 -13.49 -9.27 -10.90
CA ASP A 39 -12.65 -9.99 -11.86
C ASP A 39 -12.10 -9.06 -12.95
N GLU A 40 -12.94 -8.14 -13.45
CA GLU A 40 -12.53 -7.10 -14.41
C GLU A 40 -11.45 -6.20 -13.81
N TYR A 41 -11.68 -5.66 -12.61
CA TYR A 41 -10.68 -4.86 -11.90
C TYR A 41 -9.37 -5.64 -11.69
N SER A 42 -9.44 -6.87 -11.18
CA SER A 42 -8.26 -7.70 -10.93
C SER A 42 -7.45 -7.93 -12.21
N SER A 43 -8.11 -8.19 -13.32
CA SER A 43 -7.45 -8.37 -14.62
C SER A 43 -6.78 -7.08 -15.12
N LEU A 44 -7.40 -5.92 -14.91
CA LEU A 44 -6.85 -4.62 -15.33
C LEU A 44 -5.74 -4.13 -14.41
N ALA A 45 -5.81 -4.47 -13.12
CA ALA A 45 -4.86 -4.05 -12.09
C ALA A 45 -3.61 -4.95 -12.02
N ALA A 46 -3.64 -6.15 -12.62
CA ALA A 46 -2.57 -7.15 -12.49
C ALA A 46 -1.17 -6.62 -12.84
N GLY A 47 -1.05 -5.70 -13.79
CA GLY A 47 0.23 -5.09 -14.18
C GLY A 47 0.72 -3.98 -13.24
N TYR A 48 -0.10 -3.55 -12.29
CA TYR A 48 0.18 -2.49 -11.31
C TYR A 48 0.22 -3.04 -9.89
N GLN A 49 0.47 -4.35 -9.78
CA GLN A 49 0.57 -5.08 -8.54
C GLN A 49 1.93 -5.76 -8.43
N PHE A 50 2.44 -5.82 -7.21
CA PHE A 50 3.61 -6.58 -6.83
C PHE A 50 3.25 -7.47 -5.66
N ALA A 51 3.70 -8.73 -5.68
CA ALA A 51 3.37 -9.68 -4.63
C ALA A 51 4.64 -10.31 -4.07
N LEU A 52 4.74 -10.34 -2.74
CA LEU A 52 5.80 -11.04 -2.03
C LEU A 52 5.18 -12.02 -1.04
N ASN A 53 5.81 -13.18 -0.86
CA ASN A 53 5.51 -13.99 0.32
C ASN A 53 6.18 -13.37 1.57
N ILE A 54 5.88 -13.91 2.75
CA ILE A 54 6.44 -13.42 4.02
C ILE A 54 7.97 -13.42 4.03
N ALA A 55 8.61 -14.43 3.41
CA ALA A 55 10.06 -14.52 3.35
C ALA A 55 10.66 -13.42 2.46
N GLY A 56 10.07 -13.17 1.28
CA GLY A 56 10.49 -12.12 0.37
C GLY A 56 10.33 -10.72 0.98
N MET A 57 9.20 -10.44 1.63
CA MET A 57 9.03 -9.18 2.35
C MET A 57 10.00 -9.06 3.53
N GLY A 58 10.23 -10.16 4.28
CA GLY A 58 11.22 -10.20 5.34
C GLY A 58 12.61 -9.82 4.85
N PHE A 59 13.03 -10.39 3.73
CA PHE A 59 14.29 -10.10 3.05
C PHE A 59 14.41 -8.63 2.63
N CYS A 60 13.42 -8.11 1.89
CA CYS A 60 13.45 -6.71 1.43
C CYS A 60 13.44 -5.74 2.62
N ARG A 61 12.56 -5.96 3.61
CA ARG A 61 12.47 -5.11 4.81
C ARG A 61 13.78 -5.09 5.60
N GLU A 62 14.44 -6.23 5.74
CA GLU A 62 15.71 -6.30 6.45
C GLU A 62 16.78 -5.44 5.76
N ARG A 63 16.95 -5.56 4.45
CA ARG A 63 17.89 -4.71 3.69
C ARG A 63 17.52 -3.23 3.76
N MET A 64 16.24 -2.90 3.65
CA MET A 64 15.75 -1.52 3.86
C MET A 64 16.16 -0.98 5.22
N ARG A 65 15.98 -1.77 6.29
CA ARG A 65 16.38 -1.39 7.64
C ARG A 65 17.88 -1.16 7.74
N TRP A 66 18.69 -2.05 7.18
CA TRP A 66 20.16 -1.93 7.18
C TRP A 66 20.67 -0.71 6.40
N ALA A 67 20.02 -0.36 5.29
CA ALA A 67 20.30 0.88 4.54
C ALA A 67 19.66 2.13 5.16
N GLY A 68 18.97 2.01 6.30
CA GLY A 68 18.29 3.12 6.96
C GLY A 68 17.04 3.63 6.23
N MET A 69 16.57 2.95 5.18
CA MET A 69 15.40 3.33 4.36
C MET A 69 14.08 3.31 5.14
N THR A 70 14.05 2.61 6.28
CA THR A 70 12.89 2.53 7.17
C THR A 70 13.20 3.10 8.54
N TYR A 71 12.16 3.47 9.28
CA TYR A 71 12.27 3.84 10.69
C TYR A 71 11.26 3.08 11.55
N GLN A 72 11.62 2.89 12.82
CA GLN A 72 10.74 2.30 13.82
C GLN A 72 9.73 3.33 14.32
N ALA A 73 8.45 2.95 14.31
CA ALA A 73 7.34 3.68 14.89
C ALA A 73 6.25 2.70 15.30
N THR A 74 5.42 3.10 16.25
CA THR A 74 4.22 2.34 16.65
C THR A 74 3.03 2.86 15.86
N PRO A 75 2.26 2.01 15.15
CA PRO A 75 1.05 2.46 14.48
C PRO A 75 0.00 2.92 15.50
N GLU A 76 -0.70 3.99 15.17
CA GLU A 76 -1.96 4.33 15.84
C GLU A 76 -3.07 3.39 15.33
N PRO A 77 -4.03 3.01 16.18
CA PRO A 77 -5.15 2.17 15.76
C PRO A 77 -5.96 2.80 14.63
N PHE A 78 -6.50 1.95 13.75
CA PHE A 78 -7.54 2.38 12.80
C PHE A 78 -8.82 2.80 13.56
N PRO A 79 -9.63 3.70 12.99
CA PRO A 79 -10.90 4.10 13.60
C PRO A 79 -11.82 2.88 13.76
N ASP A 80 -12.50 2.81 14.91
CA ASP A 80 -13.52 1.80 15.15
C ASP A 80 -14.67 1.93 14.15
N TRP A 81 -15.23 0.79 13.74
CA TRP A 81 -16.39 0.72 12.86
C TRP A 81 -17.62 1.39 13.52
N PRO A 82 -18.13 2.52 12.98
CA PRO A 82 -19.11 3.34 13.70
C PRO A 82 -20.57 3.02 13.34
N PHE A 83 -20.83 1.85 12.76
CA PHE A 83 -22.16 1.43 12.30
C PHE A 83 -22.63 0.17 13.00
N ASP A 84 -23.91 0.11 13.33
CA ASP A 84 -24.48 -1.05 14.04
C ASP A 84 -24.75 -2.24 13.10
N SER A 85 -24.85 -1.99 11.80
CA SER A 85 -25.13 -3.00 10.78
C SER A 85 -24.75 -2.55 9.36
N VAL A 86 -24.81 -3.47 8.40
CA VAL A 86 -24.63 -3.16 6.97
C VAL A 86 -25.74 -2.23 6.44
N ASP A 87 -26.96 -2.35 6.95
CA ASP A 87 -28.04 -1.44 6.53
C ASP A 87 -27.86 -0.03 7.11
N ASP A 88 -27.35 0.06 8.34
CA ASP A 88 -26.95 1.33 8.95
C ASP A 88 -25.81 1.99 8.15
N TRP A 89 -24.81 1.19 7.76
CA TRP A 89 -23.78 1.60 6.80
C TRP A 89 -24.39 2.18 5.54
N ARG A 90 -25.30 1.46 4.86
CA ARG A 90 -25.90 1.88 3.58
C ARG A 90 -26.74 3.16 3.65
N ASN A 91 -27.37 3.44 4.78
CA ASN A 91 -28.34 4.54 4.87
C ASN A 91 -27.77 5.89 5.33
N ASP A 92 -26.55 5.94 5.91
CA ASP A 92 -25.92 7.20 6.34
C ASP A 92 -24.63 7.52 5.58
N GLN A 93 -24.77 8.17 4.41
CA GLN A 93 -23.64 8.52 3.56
C GLN A 93 -22.63 9.44 4.24
N ARG A 94 -23.10 10.42 5.03
CA ARG A 94 -22.23 11.39 5.68
C ARG A 94 -21.31 10.71 6.69
N ARG A 95 -21.84 9.76 7.47
CA ARG A 95 -21.02 8.99 8.42
C ARG A 95 -20.06 8.04 7.69
N ARG A 96 -20.46 7.46 6.55
CA ARG A 96 -19.55 6.63 5.71
C ARG A 96 -18.38 7.44 5.20
N ASP A 97 -18.64 8.61 4.63
CA ASP A 97 -17.60 9.45 4.07
C ASP A 97 -16.62 9.92 5.16
N ALA A 98 -17.12 10.26 6.35
CA ALA A 98 -16.29 10.60 7.50
C ALA A 98 -15.44 9.41 7.99
N TYR A 99 -16.01 8.20 8.02
CA TYR A 99 -15.28 6.99 8.39
C TYR A 99 -14.17 6.67 7.38
N LYS A 100 -14.48 6.70 6.07
CA LYS A 100 -13.50 6.49 5.00
C LYS A 100 -12.38 7.51 5.01
N GLU A 101 -12.67 8.77 5.33
CA GLU A 101 -11.65 9.79 5.52
C GLU A 101 -10.71 9.46 6.69
N ALA A 102 -11.29 9.05 7.83
CA ALA A 102 -10.50 8.64 8.99
C ALA A 102 -9.65 7.38 8.70
N GLU A 103 -10.18 6.40 7.98
CA GLU A 103 -9.41 5.22 7.55
C GLU A 103 -8.27 5.61 6.61
N ARG A 104 -8.50 6.50 5.63
CA ARG A 104 -7.44 6.98 4.73
C ARG A 104 -6.33 7.72 5.48
N ALA A 105 -6.70 8.55 6.47
CA ALA A 105 -5.72 9.21 7.33
C ALA A 105 -4.93 8.19 8.17
N ALA A 106 -5.59 7.16 8.72
CA ALA A 106 -4.94 6.09 9.46
C ALA A 106 -4.01 5.24 8.56
N ALA A 107 -4.42 4.94 7.33
CA ALA A 107 -3.61 4.22 6.35
C ALA A 107 -2.32 4.97 5.97
N ALA A 108 -2.39 6.29 5.86
CA ALA A 108 -1.29 7.17 5.49
C ALA A 108 -0.42 7.64 6.67
N GLN A 109 -0.57 7.05 7.86
CA GLN A 109 0.15 7.43 9.08
C GLN A 109 1.67 7.59 8.86
N THR A 110 2.23 8.68 9.40
CA THR A 110 3.68 8.93 9.47
C THR A 110 4.04 9.50 10.84
N SER A 111 5.32 9.48 11.20
CA SER A 111 5.80 10.11 12.44
C SER A 111 6.52 11.43 12.13
N PRO A 112 6.11 12.56 12.73
CA PRO A 112 6.77 13.84 12.53
C PRO A 112 8.28 13.79 12.78
N GLY A 113 9.07 14.38 11.87
CA GLY A 113 10.53 14.43 11.96
C GLY A 113 11.25 13.11 11.67
N LYS A 114 10.54 12.05 11.27
CA LYS A 114 11.14 10.82 10.76
C LYS A 114 11.26 10.87 9.24
N VAL A 115 12.23 10.11 8.71
CA VAL A 115 12.61 10.09 7.30
C VAL A 115 12.64 8.64 6.83
N GLY A 116 12.06 8.37 5.66
CA GLY A 116 11.94 7.04 5.07
C GLY A 116 10.55 6.42 5.31
N ILE A 117 10.45 5.10 5.20
CA ILE A 117 9.18 4.38 5.32
C ILE A 117 8.99 3.87 6.77
N PRO A 118 7.87 4.18 7.45
CA PRO A 118 7.56 3.60 8.75
C PRO A 118 7.45 2.07 8.62
N GLU A 119 8.26 1.35 9.39
CA GLU A 119 8.44 -0.08 9.18
C GLU A 119 7.17 -0.89 9.45
N PHE A 120 6.27 -0.41 10.31
CA PHE A 120 5.01 -1.09 10.64
C PHE A 120 4.11 -1.33 9.40
N LYS A 121 4.22 -0.47 8.38
CA LYS A 121 3.50 -0.60 7.11
C LYS A 121 3.97 -1.82 6.30
N LEU A 122 5.19 -2.31 6.56
CA LEU A 122 5.82 -3.45 5.87
C LEU A 122 5.89 -4.71 6.75
N THR A 123 5.28 -4.70 7.94
CA THR A 123 5.25 -5.84 8.86
C THR A 123 3.85 -6.41 9.07
N SER A 124 2.80 -5.74 8.59
CA SER A 124 1.42 -6.18 8.73
C SER A 124 0.61 -5.93 7.46
N ASN A 125 -0.38 -6.77 7.21
CA ASN A 125 -1.37 -6.63 6.14
C ASN A 125 -2.53 -5.71 6.59
N GLY A 126 -2.22 -4.50 7.07
CA GLY A 126 -3.22 -3.44 7.19
C GLY A 126 -3.40 -2.76 5.84
N PRO A 127 -4.46 -1.97 5.60
CA PRO A 127 -4.62 -1.21 4.35
C PRO A 127 -3.68 0.01 4.34
N TRP A 128 -2.39 -0.21 4.54
CA TRP A 128 -1.41 0.86 4.65
C TRP A 128 -1.16 1.52 3.31
N VAL A 129 -0.88 2.82 3.33
CA VAL A 129 -0.42 3.56 2.16
C VAL A 129 1.01 4.00 2.41
N VAL A 130 1.92 3.62 1.52
CA VAL A 130 3.29 4.13 1.46
C VAL A 130 3.33 5.16 0.34
N GLY A 131 3.40 6.44 0.70
CA GLY A 131 3.29 7.57 -0.23
C GLY A 131 4.62 7.99 -0.88
N GLU A 132 4.52 8.87 -1.87
CA GLU A 132 5.66 9.34 -2.68
C GLU A 132 6.84 9.85 -1.85
N THR A 133 6.58 10.72 -0.86
CA THR A 133 7.61 11.31 0.01
C THR A 133 8.37 10.25 0.81
N GLU A 134 7.67 9.25 1.35
CA GLU A 134 8.29 8.18 2.13
C GLU A 134 9.22 7.34 1.24
N ILE A 135 8.78 7.05 0.01
CA ILE A 135 9.55 6.29 -0.97
C ILE A 135 10.76 7.09 -1.46
N GLU A 136 10.59 8.38 -1.77
CA GLU A 136 11.68 9.24 -2.19
C GLU A 136 12.77 9.32 -1.13
N GLN A 137 12.38 9.55 0.13
CA GLN A 137 13.30 9.57 1.26
C GLN A 137 14.03 8.24 1.44
N ALA A 138 13.30 7.12 1.34
CA ALA A 138 13.88 5.78 1.39
C ALA A 138 14.93 5.57 0.29
N LEU A 139 14.63 5.96 -0.96
CA LEU A 139 15.56 5.83 -2.08
C LEU A 139 16.80 6.73 -1.92
N ILE A 140 16.64 7.97 -1.41
CA ILE A 140 17.77 8.87 -1.09
C ILE A 140 18.70 8.22 -0.06
N LEU A 141 18.14 7.62 0.99
CA LEU A 141 18.91 6.92 2.03
C LEU A 141 19.65 5.71 1.47
N TYR A 142 19.02 4.98 0.55
CA TYR A 142 19.69 3.89 -0.15
C TYR A 142 20.84 4.40 -1.01
N ASP A 143 20.64 5.44 -1.82
CA ASP A 143 21.67 5.99 -2.70
C ASP A 143 22.90 6.51 -1.92
N ALA A 144 22.68 6.99 -0.68
CA ALA A 144 23.74 7.40 0.25
C ALA A 144 24.49 6.21 0.91
N SER A 145 24.00 4.98 0.77
CA SER A 145 24.66 3.79 1.32
C SER A 145 25.98 3.48 0.60
N PRO A 146 26.95 2.83 1.28
CA PRO A 146 28.26 2.53 0.69
C PRO A 146 28.17 1.78 -0.65
N THR A 147 28.93 2.22 -1.65
CA THR A 147 28.90 1.64 -3.01
C THR A 147 29.18 0.14 -3.01
N SER A 148 30.07 -0.36 -2.16
CA SER A 148 30.36 -1.80 -2.05
C SER A 148 29.15 -2.60 -1.57
N LEU A 149 28.40 -2.06 -0.61
CA LEU A 149 27.18 -2.68 -0.09
C LEU A 149 26.07 -2.66 -1.14
N ARG A 150 25.91 -1.55 -1.87
CA ARG A 150 24.96 -1.48 -2.99
C ARG A 150 25.31 -2.48 -4.08
N ALA A 151 26.59 -2.57 -4.49
CA ALA A 151 27.04 -3.53 -5.49
C ALA A 151 26.79 -4.99 -5.08
N GLU A 152 27.00 -5.33 -3.81
CA GLU A 152 26.71 -6.66 -3.27
C GLU A 152 25.20 -6.96 -3.31
N TRP A 153 24.37 -6.02 -2.85
CA TRP A 153 22.92 -6.26 -2.75
C TRP A 153 22.22 -6.19 -4.10
N GLU A 154 22.66 -5.33 -5.01
CA GLU A 154 22.12 -5.22 -6.38
C GLU A 154 22.51 -6.42 -7.27
N ALA A 155 23.33 -7.35 -6.78
CA ALA A 155 23.51 -8.67 -7.41
C ALA A 155 22.31 -9.62 -7.17
N ASP A 156 21.42 -9.29 -6.24
CA ASP A 156 20.22 -10.05 -5.93
C ASP A 156 19.01 -9.53 -6.70
N GLU A 157 18.41 -10.40 -7.52
CA GLU A 157 17.31 -10.04 -8.42
C GLU A 157 16.05 -9.58 -7.67
N LEU A 158 15.74 -10.18 -6.52
CA LEU A 158 14.56 -9.80 -5.73
C LEU A 158 14.73 -8.38 -5.18
N TRP A 159 15.92 -8.06 -4.67
CA TRP A 159 16.22 -6.72 -4.18
C TRP A 159 16.17 -5.66 -5.28
N VAL A 160 16.75 -5.96 -6.45
CA VAL A 160 16.67 -5.05 -7.61
C VAL A 160 15.22 -4.83 -8.06
N THR A 161 14.43 -5.90 -8.09
CA THR A 161 13.00 -5.83 -8.44
C THR A 161 12.24 -4.96 -7.45
N TRP A 162 12.50 -5.11 -6.15
CA TRP A 162 11.92 -4.28 -5.10
C TRP A 162 12.30 -2.80 -5.24
N LEU A 163 13.58 -2.48 -5.50
CA LEU A 163 14.01 -1.11 -5.72
C LEU A 163 13.36 -0.49 -6.97
N ASN A 164 13.20 -1.28 -8.03
CA ASN A 164 12.52 -0.82 -9.24
C ASN A 164 11.04 -0.55 -8.99
N TRP A 165 10.36 -1.42 -8.22
CA TRP A 165 9.00 -1.19 -7.76
C TRP A 165 8.89 0.15 -7.02
N LEU A 166 9.74 0.39 -6.01
CA LEU A 166 9.77 1.67 -5.29
C LEU A 166 9.96 2.87 -6.23
N ARG A 167 10.89 2.78 -7.18
CA ARG A 167 11.14 3.87 -8.15
C ARG A 167 9.94 4.13 -9.06
N GLU A 168 9.26 3.08 -9.50
CA GLU A 168 8.06 3.17 -10.32
C GLU A 168 6.90 3.79 -9.55
N THR A 169 6.59 3.24 -8.38
CA THR A 169 5.43 3.65 -7.57
C THR A 169 5.56 5.07 -7.03
N ARG A 170 6.79 5.56 -6.81
CA ARG A 170 7.05 6.97 -6.45
C ARG A 170 6.45 7.95 -7.45
N THR A 171 6.32 7.57 -8.73
CA THR A 171 5.73 8.41 -9.79
C THR A 171 4.22 8.22 -9.95
N ARG A 172 3.59 7.47 -9.03
CA ARG A 172 2.20 6.98 -9.09
C ARG A 172 1.47 7.16 -7.75
N GLY A 173 1.80 8.18 -6.96
CA GLY A 173 1.19 8.39 -5.64
C GLY A 173 1.69 7.44 -4.53
N GLY A 174 2.52 6.45 -4.88
CA GLY A 174 2.99 5.40 -3.98
C GLY A 174 2.27 4.07 -4.18
N PHE A 175 2.19 3.27 -3.12
CA PHE A 175 1.49 1.98 -3.16
C PHE A 175 0.71 1.67 -1.87
N THR A 176 -0.36 0.88 -2.01
CA THR A 176 -1.08 0.27 -0.90
C THR A 176 -0.40 -1.04 -0.49
N VAL A 177 -0.60 -1.47 0.76
CA VAL A 177 -0.17 -2.77 1.29
C VAL A 177 -1.43 -3.53 1.72
N SER A 178 -1.51 -4.84 1.41
CA SER A 178 -2.64 -5.71 1.77
C SER A 178 -2.24 -7.19 1.87
#